data_AF-A0A821Y3W7-F1
#
_entry.id   AF-A0A821Y3W7-F1
#
_cell.length_a   1.000
_cell.length_b   1.000
_cell.length_c   1.000
_cell.angle_alpha   90.00
_cell.angle_beta   90.00
_cell.angle_gamma   90.00
#
_symmetry.space_group_name_H-M   'P 1'
#
loop_
_entity.id
_entity.type
_entity.pdbx_description
1 polymer ?
#
loop_
_entity_poly.entity_id
_entity_poly.type
_entity_poly.pdbx_seq_one_letter_code
_entity_poly.pdbx_strand_id
1 'polypeptide(L)'
;MKSYKHAWIYDDSNYKAWNAYTALNYDANLDAFNDTYQILIAKMIRCTISAVKSLFKSIVLSKAKHYLQYTLRSLTFWFEYGQYHEVYELITEGNRIVPIEIWLYVLPQLIARIDSSKPVVNKLIRHLLIDVGRQHPQALIYPLIVASKSIVHDRELAANRVLNNVREHSDTLVYQALVVSEELIRISIVWHEKWNRGLQEALE
;
A
#
# COMPACT_ATOMS: atom_id res chain seq x y z
N MET A 1 -35.67 18.06 12.01
CA MET A 1 -34.63 17.89 13.05
C MET A 1 -34.91 16.75 14.04
N LYS A 2 -36.10 16.61 14.65
CA LYS A 2 -36.37 15.55 15.66
C LYS A 2 -36.38 14.12 15.09
N SER A 3 -36.83 13.91 13.85
CA SER A 3 -36.94 12.57 13.26
C SER A 3 -35.59 11.90 12.96
N TYR A 4 -34.56 12.66 12.53
CA TYR A 4 -33.21 12.13 12.33
C TYR A 4 -32.46 11.87 13.66
N LYS A 5 -32.80 12.62 14.71
CA LYS A 5 -32.29 12.38 16.07
C LYS A 5 -32.81 11.03 16.60
N HIS A 6 -34.06 10.66 16.32
CA HIS A 6 -34.56 9.34 16.71
C HIS A 6 -33.98 8.17 15.92
N ALA A 7 -33.58 8.38 14.66
CA ALA A 7 -32.90 7.34 13.86
C ALA A 7 -31.51 6.97 14.41
N TRP A 8 -30.82 7.91 15.07
CA TRP A 8 -29.49 7.69 15.68
C TRP A 8 -29.53 6.77 16.92
N ILE A 9 -30.60 6.79 17.71
CA ILE A 9 -30.70 6.03 18.97
C ILE A 9 -30.87 4.52 18.70
N TYR A 10 -31.43 4.15 17.54
CA TYR A 10 -31.85 2.77 17.26
C TYR A 10 -30.94 2.02 16.26
N ASP A 11 -30.00 2.67 15.55
CA ASP A 11 -29.14 1.99 14.57
C ASP A 11 -27.75 2.66 14.43
N ASP A 12 -26.74 2.08 15.12
CA ASP A 12 -25.33 2.55 15.12
C ASP A 12 -24.57 2.21 13.82
N SER A 13 -25.20 1.47 12.88
CA SER A 13 -24.55 0.95 11.67
C SER A 13 -24.77 1.79 10.40
N ASN A 14 -25.70 2.75 10.43
CA ASN A 14 -26.17 3.44 9.22
C ASN A 14 -25.43 4.76 8.93
N TYR A 15 -24.32 4.66 8.20
CA TYR A 15 -23.48 5.81 7.81
C TYR A 15 -24.19 6.88 6.94
N LYS A 16 -25.28 6.52 6.23
CA LYS A 16 -26.02 7.47 5.37
C LYS A 16 -26.85 8.46 6.18
N ALA A 17 -27.39 8.01 7.32
CA ALA A 17 -28.11 8.88 8.25
C ALA A 17 -27.17 9.89 8.92
N TRP A 18 -25.93 9.46 9.22
CA TRP A 18 -24.87 10.33 9.72
C TRP A 18 -24.53 11.45 8.72
N ASN A 19 -24.35 11.10 7.44
CA ASN A 19 -24.01 12.07 6.40
C ASN A 19 -25.13 13.10 6.16
N ALA A 20 -26.39 12.71 6.26
CA ALA A 20 -27.53 13.62 6.11
C ALA A 20 -27.67 14.57 7.31
N TYR A 21 -27.36 14.11 8.53
CA TYR A 21 -27.38 14.92 9.74
C TYR A 21 -26.22 15.91 9.79
N THR A 22 -25.02 15.49 9.40
CA THR A 22 -23.85 16.38 9.29
C THR A 22 -24.06 17.44 8.22
N ALA A 23 -24.64 17.10 7.07
CA ALA A 23 -24.99 18.07 6.02
C ALA A 23 -26.00 19.12 6.49
N LEU A 24 -27.00 18.74 7.30
CA LEU A 24 -28.00 19.67 7.87
C LEU A 24 -27.47 20.55 9.00
N ASN A 25 -26.43 20.11 9.72
CA ASN A 25 -25.80 20.87 10.79
C ASN A 25 -24.56 21.67 10.35
N TYR A 26 -24.09 21.44 9.12
CA TYR A 26 -22.91 22.10 8.52
C TYR A 26 -23.05 23.62 8.46
N ASP A 27 -24.25 24.13 8.20
CA ASP A 27 -24.51 25.57 8.08
C ASP A 27 -24.68 26.31 9.43
N ALA A 28 -24.74 25.60 10.57
CA ALA A 28 -25.25 26.18 11.82
C ALA A 28 -24.23 26.45 12.94
N ASN A 29 -23.03 25.85 12.95
CA ASN A 29 -22.08 26.05 14.07
C ASN A 29 -20.63 25.70 13.67
N LEU A 30 -19.80 26.70 13.40
CA LEU A 30 -18.41 26.50 12.97
C LEU A 30 -17.46 26.11 14.13
N ASP A 31 -17.74 26.55 15.37
CA ASP A 31 -16.83 26.35 16.52
C ASP A 31 -17.08 25.01 17.26
N ALA A 32 -18.33 24.61 17.48
CA ALA A 32 -18.67 23.30 18.07
C ALA A 32 -18.36 22.12 17.11
N PHE A 33 -18.23 22.41 15.82
CA PHE A 33 -17.84 21.45 14.79
C PHE A 33 -16.39 21.02 14.97
N ASN A 34 -15.48 21.92 15.33
CA ASN A 34 -14.07 21.59 15.51
C ASN A 34 -13.87 20.60 16.67
N ASP A 35 -14.48 20.82 17.83
CA ASP A 35 -14.34 19.92 18.98
C ASP A 35 -14.94 18.54 18.70
N THR A 36 -16.12 18.49 18.07
CA THR A 36 -16.78 17.24 17.72
C THR A 36 -15.98 16.46 16.67
N TYR A 37 -15.44 17.16 15.67
CA TYR A 37 -14.62 16.56 14.61
C TYR A 37 -13.30 16.00 15.16
N GLN A 38 -12.65 16.71 16.08
CA GLN A 38 -11.44 16.22 16.75
C GLN A 38 -11.73 14.97 17.61
N ILE A 39 -12.85 14.93 18.33
CA ILE A 39 -13.27 13.75 19.10
C ILE A 39 -13.52 12.56 18.17
N LEU A 40 -14.15 12.78 17.03
CA LEU A 40 -14.41 11.74 16.03
C LEU A 40 -13.10 11.20 15.41
N ILE A 41 -12.17 12.06 15.05
CA ILE A 41 -10.84 11.66 14.56
C ILE A 41 -10.11 10.85 15.63
N ALA A 42 -10.08 11.32 16.88
CA ALA A 42 -9.43 10.59 17.97
C ALA A 42 -10.08 9.22 18.22
N LYS A 43 -11.41 9.11 18.12
CA LYS A 43 -12.12 7.83 18.22
C LYS A 43 -11.76 6.91 17.05
N MET A 44 -11.75 7.43 15.82
CA MET A 44 -11.37 6.69 14.62
C MET A 44 -9.94 6.14 14.73
N ILE A 45 -8.97 6.97 15.11
CA ILE A 45 -7.56 6.56 15.29
C ILE A 45 -7.46 5.45 16.34
N ARG A 46 -8.13 5.59 17.49
CA ARG A 46 -8.15 4.55 18.53
C ARG A 46 -8.72 3.22 18.03
N CYS A 47 -9.83 3.25 17.29
CA CYS A 47 -10.41 2.06 16.68
C CYS A 47 -9.44 1.42 15.67
N THR A 48 -8.78 2.23 14.84
CA THR A 48 -7.77 1.76 13.87
C THR A 48 -6.59 1.10 14.58
N ILE A 49 -6.04 1.71 15.64
CA ILE A 49 -4.95 1.12 16.44
C ILE A 49 -5.35 -0.24 16.98
N SER A 50 -6.55 -0.36 17.56
CA SER A 50 -7.06 -1.63 18.09
C SER A 50 -7.23 -2.68 16.99
N ALA A 51 -7.79 -2.29 15.85
CA ALA A 51 -7.95 -3.16 14.68
C ALA A 51 -6.60 -3.67 14.16
N VAL A 52 -5.61 -2.79 13.96
CA VAL A 52 -4.29 -3.19 13.46
C VAL A 52 -3.56 -4.08 14.46
N LYS A 53 -3.61 -3.79 15.77
CA LYS A 53 -3.06 -4.68 16.83
C LYS A 53 -3.66 -6.08 16.76
N SER A 54 -4.99 -6.16 16.71
CA SER A 54 -5.70 -7.44 16.66
C SER A 54 -5.40 -8.21 15.38
N LEU A 55 -5.25 -7.52 14.24
CA LEU A 55 -4.88 -8.13 12.97
C LEU A 55 -3.47 -8.70 13.01
N PHE A 56 -2.46 -7.95 13.46
CA PHE A 56 -1.10 -8.48 13.58
C PHE A 56 -1.02 -9.66 14.54
N LYS A 57 -1.70 -9.57 15.69
CA LYS A 57 -1.80 -10.71 16.62
C LYS A 57 -2.47 -11.92 15.96
N SER A 58 -3.51 -11.70 15.15
CA SER A 58 -4.18 -12.76 14.39
C SER A 58 -3.27 -13.35 13.32
N ILE A 59 -2.46 -12.55 12.63
CA ILE A 59 -1.48 -13.04 11.64
C ILE A 59 -0.48 -13.99 12.33
N VAL A 60 0.09 -13.56 13.46
CA VAL A 60 1.09 -14.35 14.20
C VAL A 60 0.51 -15.65 14.76
N LEU A 61 -0.74 -15.64 15.23
CA LEU A 61 -1.38 -16.81 15.86
C LEU A 61 -2.14 -17.72 14.88
N SER A 62 -2.55 -17.20 13.72
CA SER A 62 -3.40 -17.95 12.80
C SER A 62 -2.62 -19.01 12.02
N LYS A 63 -3.36 -19.96 11.45
CA LYS A 63 -2.85 -20.95 10.50
C LYS A 63 -2.93 -20.39 9.07
N ALA A 64 -2.10 -20.93 8.17
CA ALA A 64 -1.85 -20.47 6.80
C ALA A 64 -3.06 -19.97 5.98
N LYS A 65 -4.25 -20.56 6.17
CA LYS A 65 -5.46 -20.25 5.40
C LYS A 65 -5.92 -18.79 5.49
N HIS A 66 -5.59 -18.06 6.55
CA HIS A 66 -6.11 -16.70 6.77
C HIS A 66 -5.07 -15.58 6.64
N TYR A 67 -3.80 -15.89 6.37
CA TYR A 67 -2.73 -14.89 6.29
C TYR A 67 -3.01 -13.82 5.25
N LEU A 68 -3.34 -14.21 4.01
CA LEU A 68 -3.60 -13.24 2.94
C LEU A 68 -4.68 -12.23 3.31
N GLN A 69 -5.79 -12.68 3.89
CA GLN A 69 -6.91 -11.81 4.24
C GLN A 69 -6.52 -10.80 5.34
N TYR A 70 -5.84 -11.26 6.39
CA TYR A 70 -5.44 -10.38 7.48
C TYR A 70 -4.34 -9.41 7.06
N THR A 71 -3.39 -9.87 6.26
CA THR A 71 -2.30 -9.03 5.74
C THR A 71 -2.85 -7.97 4.78
N LEU A 72 -3.77 -8.33 3.86
CA LEU A 72 -4.42 -7.35 2.98
C LEU A 72 -5.21 -6.29 3.77
N ARG A 73 -5.96 -6.69 4.79
CA ARG A 73 -6.66 -5.74 5.67
C ARG A 73 -5.69 -4.82 6.41
N SER A 74 -4.56 -5.37 6.87
CA SER A 74 -3.50 -4.59 7.52
C SER A 74 -2.89 -3.57 6.56
N LEU A 75 -2.68 -3.95 5.29
CA LEU A 75 -2.23 -3.01 4.24
C LEU A 75 -3.25 -1.91 3.97
N THR A 76 -4.55 -2.20 3.97
CA THR A 76 -5.59 -1.17 3.83
C THR A 76 -5.44 -0.12 4.93
N PHE A 77 -5.39 -0.56 6.19
CA PHE A 77 -5.22 0.37 7.32
C PHE A 77 -3.90 1.14 7.25
N TRP A 78 -2.82 0.48 6.84
CA TRP A 78 -1.53 1.13 6.64
C TRP A 78 -1.61 2.24 5.58
N PHE A 79 -2.12 1.95 4.39
CA PHE A 79 -2.15 2.95 3.32
C PHE A 79 -3.12 4.11 3.59
N GLU A 80 -4.21 3.85 4.31
CA GLU A 80 -5.19 4.87 4.67
C GLU A 80 -4.73 5.73 5.86
N TYR A 81 -4.30 5.10 6.95
CA TYR A 81 -4.07 5.74 8.26
C TYR A 81 -2.61 5.76 8.72
N GLY A 82 -1.66 5.19 7.98
CA GLY A 82 -0.24 5.12 8.37
C GLY A 82 0.48 6.48 8.44
N GLN A 83 -0.19 7.59 8.12
CA GLN A 83 0.32 8.94 8.34
C GLN A 83 0.20 9.40 9.81
N TYR A 84 -0.73 8.81 10.57
CA TYR A 84 -0.89 9.09 11.99
C TYR A 84 0.23 8.41 12.77
N HIS A 85 0.87 9.14 13.66
CA HIS A 85 2.09 8.70 14.34
C HIS A 85 1.88 7.40 15.12
N GLU A 86 0.77 7.28 15.86
CA GLU A 86 0.46 6.11 16.66
C GLU A 86 0.24 4.85 15.79
N VAL A 87 -0.33 5.03 14.59
CA VAL A 87 -0.55 3.94 13.64
C VAL A 87 0.78 3.57 12.96
N TYR A 88 1.62 4.55 12.63
CA TYR A 88 2.95 4.35 12.06
C TYR A 88 3.86 3.52 12.97
N GLU A 89 3.93 3.86 14.26
CA GLU A 89 4.75 3.12 15.23
C GLU A 89 4.28 1.67 15.32
N LEU A 90 2.97 1.48 15.35
CA LEU A 90 2.37 0.17 15.42
C LEU A 90 2.65 -0.70 14.19
N ILE A 91 2.61 -0.12 13.00
CA ILE A 91 2.96 -0.82 11.76
C ILE A 91 4.44 -1.15 11.75
N THR A 92 5.29 -0.23 12.22
CA THR A 92 6.74 -0.47 12.32
C THR A 92 7.04 -1.65 13.24
N GLU A 93 6.36 -1.73 14.38
CA GLU A 93 6.45 -2.87 15.30
C GLU A 93 5.89 -4.15 14.66
N GLY A 94 4.71 -4.07 14.03
CA GLY A 94 4.07 -5.19 13.33
C GLY A 94 4.96 -5.79 12.23
N ASN A 95 5.64 -4.95 11.45
CA ASN A 95 6.58 -5.38 10.41
C ASN A 95 7.76 -6.18 10.98
N ARG A 96 8.16 -5.95 12.24
CA ARG A 96 9.23 -6.71 12.90
C ARG A 96 8.75 -8.05 13.46
N ILE A 97 7.48 -8.14 13.87
CA ILE A 97 6.92 -9.33 14.50
C ILE A 97 6.41 -10.34 13.46
N VAL A 98 5.85 -9.86 12.35
CA VAL A 98 5.30 -10.72 11.29
C VAL A 98 6.43 -11.34 10.46
N PRO A 99 6.47 -12.68 10.28
CA PRO A 99 7.49 -13.35 9.46
C PRO A 99 7.53 -12.81 8.02
N ILE A 100 8.71 -12.76 7.43
CA ILE A 100 8.92 -12.11 6.12
C ILE A 100 8.11 -12.79 5.01
N GLU A 101 7.91 -14.10 5.13
CA GLU A 101 7.21 -14.96 4.16
C GLU A 101 5.74 -14.58 4.04
N ILE A 102 5.16 -14.02 5.10
CA ILE A 102 3.77 -13.53 5.08
C ILE A 102 3.63 -12.33 4.13
N TRP A 103 4.64 -11.48 4.07
CA TRP A 103 4.62 -10.31 3.20
C TRP A 103 4.75 -10.67 1.72
N LEU A 104 5.31 -11.85 1.39
CA LEU A 104 5.40 -12.34 0.01
C LEU A 104 4.03 -12.50 -0.64
N TYR A 105 3.00 -12.88 0.13
CA TYR A 105 1.62 -13.02 -0.39
C TYR A 105 0.99 -11.71 -0.85
N VAL A 106 1.51 -10.58 -0.36
CA VAL A 106 0.99 -9.23 -0.67
C VAL A 106 2.01 -8.34 -1.36
N LEU A 107 3.09 -8.95 -1.88
CA LEU A 107 4.18 -8.24 -2.53
C LEU A 107 3.71 -7.40 -3.74
N PRO A 108 2.80 -7.89 -4.62
CA PRO A 108 2.29 -7.08 -5.72
C PRO A 108 1.60 -5.79 -5.25
N GLN A 109 0.86 -5.84 -4.14
CA GLN A 109 0.14 -4.70 -3.57
C GLN A 109 1.11 -3.67 -2.97
N LEU A 110 2.19 -4.12 -2.34
CA LEU A 110 3.26 -3.25 -1.84
C LEU A 110 3.97 -2.54 -3.00
N ILE A 111 4.36 -3.28 -4.04
CA ILE A 111 5.05 -2.73 -5.21
C ILE A 111 4.14 -1.82 -6.03
N ALA A 112 2.84 -2.11 -6.09
CA ALA A 112 1.86 -1.22 -6.72
C ALA A 112 1.86 0.18 -6.10
N ARG A 113 2.26 0.32 -4.83
CA ARG A 113 2.30 1.58 -4.06
C ARG A 113 3.72 2.09 -3.77
N ILE A 114 4.74 1.58 -4.46
CA ILE A 114 6.15 1.99 -4.26
C ILE A 114 6.40 3.49 -4.52
N ASP A 115 5.54 4.10 -5.34
CA ASP A 115 5.48 5.51 -5.74
C ASP A 115 4.41 6.31 -4.99
N SER A 116 3.96 5.83 -3.81
CA SER A 116 2.97 6.55 -3.01
C SER A 116 3.45 7.98 -2.68
N SER A 117 2.57 8.96 -2.89
CA SER A 117 2.79 10.37 -2.56
C SER A 117 2.84 10.66 -1.06
N LYS A 118 2.43 9.71 -0.20
CA LYS A 118 2.52 9.82 1.25
C LYS A 118 3.93 9.42 1.71
N PRO A 119 4.82 10.36 2.13
CA PRO A 119 6.23 10.06 2.37
C PRO A 119 6.44 9.07 3.52
N VAL A 120 5.62 9.15 4.56
CA VAL A 120 5.66 8.27 5.74
C VAL A 120 5.33 6.82 5.35
N VAL A 121 4.27 6.62 4.58
CA VAL A 121 3.85 5.30 4.08
C VAL A 121 4.91 4.74 3.12
N ASN A 122 5.39 5.58 2.21
CA ASN A 122 6.43 5.23 1.24
C ASN A 122 7.73 4.76 1.93
N LYS A 123 8.14 5.41 3.02
CA LYS A 123 9.30 5.01 3.82
C LYS A 123 9.12 3.61 4.42
N LEU A 124 7.95 3.31 5.00
CA LEU A 124 7.66 1.98 5.54
C LEU A 124 7.67 0.90 4.45
N ILE A 125 7.07 1.19 3.27
CA ILE A 125 7.04 0.24 2.16
C ILE A 125 8.48 -0.06 1.71
N ARG A 126 9.30 0.98 1.53
CA ARG A 126 10.71 0.80 1.14
C ARG A 126 11.49 -0.03 2.14
N HIS A 127 11.37 0.24 3.44
CA HIS A 127 12.05 -0.57 4.45
C HIS A 127 11.63 -2.04 4.39
N LEU A 128 10.32 -2.31 4.30
CA LEU A 128 9.82 -3.67 4.20
C LEU A 128 10.32 -4.37 2.93
N LEU A 129 10.32 -3.69 1.78
CA LEU A 129 10.82 -4.26 0.53
C LEU A 129 12.34 -4.52 0.59
N ILE A 130 13.11 -3.67 1.28
CA ILE A 130 14.54 -3.92 1.51
C ILE A 130 14.73 -5.18 2.36
N ASP A 131 13.97 -5.32 3.46
CA ASP A 131 14.05 -6.48 4.34
C ASP A 131 13.63 -7.77 3.61
N VAL A 132 12.56 -7.72 2.80
CA VAL A 132 12.16 -8.83 1.92
C VAL A 132 13.26 -9.14 0.91
N GLY A 133 13.88 -8.11 0.31
CA GLY A 133 14.93 -8.28 -0.70
C GLY A 133 16.21 -8.90 -0.19
N ARG A 134 16.52 -8.71 1.10
CA ARG A 134 17.67 -9.37 1.75
C ARG A 134 17.45 -10.87 1.97
N GLN A 135 16.22 -11.29 2.27
CA GLN A 135 15.91 -12.71 2.56
C GLN A 135 15.42 -13.48 1.32
N HIS A 136 14.68 -12.80 0.43
CA HIS A 136 14.05 -13.38 -0.76
C HIS A 136 14.24 -12.49 -2.00
N PRO A 137 15.50 -12.24 -2.44
CA PRO A 137 15.77 -11.36 -3.59
C PRO A 137 15.03 -11.82 -4.86
N GLN A 138 14.94 -13.14 -5.10
CA GLN A 138 14.23 -13.72 -6.25
C GLN A 138 12.75 -13.31 -6.36
N ALA A 139 12.08 -13.02 -5.23
CA ALA A 139 10.68 -12.61 -5.23
C ALA A 139 10.50 -11.16 -5.68
N LEU A 140 11.51 -10.31 -5.48
CA LEU A 140 11.44 -8.87 -5.75
C LEU A 140 12.04 -8.46 -7.09
N ILE A 141 13.03 -9.19 -7.59
CA ILE A 141 13.84 -8.74 -8.73
C ILE A 141 12.98 -8.46 -9.98
N TYR A 142 12.17 -9.42 -10.44
CA TYR A 142 11.37 -9.21 -11.65
C TYR A 142 10.32 -8.09 -11.50
N PRO A 143 9.49 -8.07 -10.43
CA PRO A 143 8.57 -6.97 -10.19
C PRO A 143 9.26 -5.59 -10.12
N LEU A 144 10.44 -5.50 -9.49
CA LEU A 144 11.18 -4.25 -9.39
C LEU A 144 11.81 -3.83 -10.71
N ILE A 145 12.34 -4.75 -11.54
CA ILE A 145 12.87 -4.44 -12.88
C ILE A 145 11.76 -3.88 -13.78
N VAL A 146 10.56 -4.44 -13.70
CA VAL A 146 9.41 -3.91 -14.45
C VAL A 146 9.07 -2.50 -13.96
N ALA A 147 9.05 -2.29 -12.64
CA ALA A 147 8.78 -0.97 -12.06
C ALA A 147 9.89 0.05 -12.36
N SER A 148 11.15 -0.36 -12.49
CA SER A 148 12.29 0.51 -12.80
C SER A 148 12.32 0.97 -14.26
N LYS A 149 11.51 0.38 -15.13
CA LYS A 149 11.31 0.81 -16.53
C LYS A 149 10.00 1.60 -16.69
N SER A 150 9.40 2.07 -15.61
CA SER A 150 8.16 2.85 -15.65
C SER A 150 8.36 4.21 -16.32
N ILE A 151 7.33 4.67 -17.03
CA ILE A 151 7.24 6.02 -17.60
C ILE A 151 7.04 7.07 -16.47
N VAL A 152 6.51 6.65 -15.32
CA VAL A 152 6.32 7.52 -14.16
C VAL A 152 7.63 7.63 -13.39
N HIS A 153 8.23 8.81 -13.41
CA HIS A 153 9.57 9.05 -12.85
C HIS A 153 9.70 8.71 -11.36
N ASP A 154 8.70 9.06 -10.53
CA ASP A 154 8.74 8.73 -9.10
C ASP A 154 8.77 7.22 -8.85
N ARG A 155 8.06 6.46 -9.69
CA ARG A 155 8.02 5.00 -9.64
C ARG A 155 9.34 4.38 -10.08
N GLU A 156 9.88 4.89 -11.17
CA GLU A 156 11.20 4.52 -11.69
C GLU A 156 12.28 4.72 -10.62
N LEU A 157 12.35 5.91 -10.02
CA LEU A 157 13.30 6.24 -8.96
C LEU A 157 13.13 5.38 -7.72
N ALA A 158 11.88 5.18 -7.26
CA ALA A 158 11.62 4.38 -6.06
C ALA A 158 11.99 2.91 -6.28
N ALA A 159 11.69 2.34 -7.44
CA ALA A 159 12.08 0.99 -7.82
C ALA A 159 13.59 0.84 -7.91
N ASN A 160 14.28 1.75 -8.60
CA ASN A 160 15.74 1.74 -8.73
C ASN A 160 16.45 1.84 -7.38
N ARG A 161 15.92 2.64 -6.43
CA ARG A 161 16.46 2.71 -5.06
C ARG A 161 16.41 1.37 -4.34
N VAL A 162 15.29 0.66 -4.41
CA VAL A 162 15.16 -0.67 -3.77
C VAL A 162 16.02 -1.70 -4.51
N LEU A 163 16.02 -1.71 -5.84
CA LEU A 163 16.87 -2.57 -6.66
C LEU A 163 18.35 -2.41 -6.32
N ASN A 164 18.85 -1.17 -6.21
CA ASN A 164 20.24 -0.91 -5.83
C ASN A 164 20.58 -1.47 -4.46
N ASN A 165 19.65 -1.44 -3.49
CA ASN A 165 19.90 -2.05 -2.19
C ASN A 165 19.92 -3.59 -2.26
N VAL A 166 19.08 -4.19 -3.10
CA VAL A 166 19.15 -5.64 -3.36
C VAL A 166 20.48 -6.01 -4.03
N ARG A 167 21.01 -5.17 -4.92
CA ARG A 167 22.32 -5.40 -5.57
C ARG A 167 23.48 -5.47 -4.59
N GLU A 168 23.44 -4.73 -3.48
CA GLU A 168 24.48 -4.80 -2.44
C GLU A 168 24.72 -6.23 -1.93
N HIS A 169 23.68 -7.09 -1.95
CA HIS A 169 23.72 -8.44 -1.40
C HIS A 169 23.53 -9.54 -2.47
N SER A 170 23.02 -9.19 -3.65
CA SER A 170 22.61 -10.14 -4.70
C SER A 170 22.86 -9.61 -6.12
N ASP A 171 23.99 -8.93 -6.35
CA ASP A 171 24.33 -8.30 -7.63
C ASP A 171 24.27 -9.25 -8.83
N THR A 172 24.82 -10.47 -8.69
CA THR A 172 24.83 -11.47 -9.76
C THR A 172 23.42 -11.86 -10.20
N LEU A 173 22.50 -12.07 -9.25
CA LEU A 173 21.11 -12.41 -9.51
C LEU A 173 20.36 -11.26 -10.17
N VAL A 174 20.60 -10.02 -9.71
CA VAL A 174 20.01 -8.82 -10.33
C VAL A 174 20.51 -8.65 -11.76
N TYR A 175 21.81 -8.77 -11.99
CA TYR A 175 22.42 -8.68 -13.32
C TYR A 175 21.82 -9.71 -14.29
N GLN A 176 21.78 -10.98 -13.87
CA GLN A 176 21.22 -12.06 -14.70
C GLN A 176 19.74 -11.80 -15.03
N ALA A 177 18.94 -11.36 -14.06
CA ALA A 177 17.54 -11.09 -14.29
C ALA A 177 17.30 -9.88 -15.22
N LEU A 178 18.17 -8.86 -15.17
CA LEU A 178 18.14 -7.74 -16.12
C LEU A 178 18.38 -8.20 -17.55
N VAL A 179 19.43 -9.00 -17.77
CA VAL A 179 19.73 -9.59 -19.08
C VAL A 179 18.52 -10.40 -19.57
N VAL A 180 18.00 -11.31 -18.74
CA VAL A 180 16.83 -12.12 -19.09
C VAL A 180 15.60 -11.24 -19.42
N SER A 181 15.34 -10.20 -18.64
CA SER A 181 14.23 -9.27 -18.90
C SER A 181 14.35 -8.58 -20.27
N GLU A 182 15.55 -8.15 -20.64
CA GLU A 182 15.81 -7.52 -21.95
C GLU A 182 15.70 -8.51 -23.10
N GLU A 183 16.20 -9.73 -22.92
CA GLU A 183 16.00 -10.84 -23.87
C GLU A 183 14.53 -11.15 -24.08
N LEU A 184 13.74 -11.28 -23.01
CA LEU A 184 12.31 -11.54 -23.10
C LEU A 184 11.55 -10.42 -23.82
N ILE A 185 11.88 -9.15 -23.58
CA ILE A 185 11.24 -8.01 -24.26
C ILE A 185 11.58 -8.03 -25.76
N ARG A 186 12.85 -8.30 -26.11
CA ARG A 186 13.30 -8.33 -27.49
C ARG A 186 12.66 -9.46 -28.30
N ILE A 187 12.52 -10.66 -27.73
CA ILE A 187 11.86 -11.77 -28.44
C ILE A 187 10.35 -11.59 -28.53
N SER A 188 9.73 -10.86 -27.60
CA SER A 188 8.29 -10.62 -27.59
C SER A 188 7.82 -9.55 -28.57
N ILE A 189 8.73 -8.71 -29.08
CA ILE A 189 8.43 -7.69 -30.09
C ILE A 189 9.51 -7.72 -31.16
N VAL A 190 9.22 -8.40 -32.27
CA VAL A 190 10.18 -8.58 -33.35
C VAL A 190 10.46 -7.24 -34.03
N TRP A 191 11.66 -7.07 -34.58
CA TRP A 191 12.05 -5.84 -35.29
C TRP A 191 11.04 -5.42 -36.36
N HIS A 192 10.50 -6.38 -37.12
CA HIS A 192 9.48 -6.13 -38.14
C HIS A 192 8.17 -5.57 -37.54
N GLU A 193 7.74 -6.06 -36.39
CA GLU A 193 6.55 -5.55 -35.69
C GLU A 193 6.77 -4.13 -35.18
N LYS A 194 7.97 -3.81 -34.67
CA LYS A 194 8.32 -2.44 -34.26
C LYS A 194 8.23 -1.46 -35.41
N TRP A 195 8.82 -1.81 -36.57
CA TRP A 195 8.77 -0.96 -37.76
C TRP A 195 7.37 -0.78 -38.29
N ASN A 196 6.59 -1.86 -38.39
CA ASN A 196 5.23 -1.77 -38.90
C ASN A 196 4.35 -0.89 -38.01
N ARG A 197 4.48 -1.02 -36.69
CA ARG A 197 3.76 -0.18 -35.72
C ARG A 197 4.18 1.29 -35.82
N GLY A 198 5.48 1.57 -35.93
CA GLY A 198 5.98 2.95 -36.09
C GLY A 198 5.55 3.60 -37.41
N LEU A 199 5.43 2.83 -38.49
CA LEU A 199 4.90 3.33 -39.76
C LEU A 199 3.40 3.65 -39.66
N GLN A 200 2.62 2.81 -38.97
CA GLN A 200 1.19 3.06 -38.74
C GLN A 200 0.96 4.32 -37.90
N GLU A 201 1.70 4.49 -36.81
CA GLU A 201 1.61 5.67 -35.94
C GLU A 201 2.02 6.97 -36.65
N ALA A 202 2.93 6.92 -37.63
CA ALA A 202 3.34 8.09 -38.41
C ALA A 202 2.39 8.46 -39.55
N LEU A 203 1.48 7.54 -39.92
CA LEU A 203 0.47 7.74 -40.97
C LEU A 203 -0.87 8.25 -40.42
N GLU A 204 -1.12 8.09 -39.11
CA GLU A 204 -2.25 8.68 -38.37
C GLU A 204 -1.98 10.14 -37.99
#